data_AF-A0A6I3N846-F1
#
_entry.id   AF-A0A6I3N846-F1
#
_cell.length_a   1.000
_cell.length_b   1.000
_cell.length_c   1.000
_cell.angle_alpha   90.00
_cell.angle_beta   90.00
_cell.angle_gamma   90.00
#
_symmetry.space_group_name_H-M   'P 1'
#
loop_
_entity.id
_entity.type
_entity.pdbx_description
1 polymer ?
#
loop_
_entity_poly.entity_id
_entity_poly.type
_entity_poly.pdbx_seq_one_letter_code
_entity_poly.pdbx_strand_id
1 'polypeptide(L)'
;MKSLFHVISILLIGLLTACQDNMTLTYNNGSISSLSSIKISDGARIAILSDIHVMHPSLLVNDGTAFQNYLAQDPKLLEYSAQILEATISKLITQKPDLVLVAGDLTKDGELISHEFVSKQLQRLVSHGIKVLVTVGNHDVNNPEAAKFDGDKVYPAENVPADKIRSIYPNFGFANSLSKDPNSLSYVNEPIKDLWVIAIDANEYYNNKLKSTIGGIIKNETMAWIKERMADAKQKGKTVIGMMHHNLIEHYYGQSVIDTGYVVNNSETVANELMEAGLKIIFTGHYHANDITKREHNGKFIYDVETGSTLNYPCTYRMLTIKGHKYSFSPQTTTDLMPSVMGMNFDTYAKAFLSAHLDGYFAYLLTMAKGVPSSYATQFAPWYRAGFMAHCMGDESPTSDLATQTATLNALDPSGQLSGILGAFWTDINTPDNTVTLDLKTGAAY
;
A
#
# COMPACT_ATOMS: atom_id res chain seq x y z
N MET A 1 64.74 -6.53 46.42
CA MET A 1 65.00 -7.28 47.66
C MET A 1 63.68 -7.42 48.43
N LYS A 2 63.23 -8.67 48.64
CA LYS A 2 62.26 -9.16 49.65
C LYS A 2 60.82 -8.59 49.58
N SER A 3 59.75 -9.35 49.79
CA SER A 3 59.53 -10.79 49.88
C SER A 3 58.02 -11.06 49.80
N LEU A 4 57.73 -12.23 49.25
CA LEU A 4 56.50 -13.01 49.30
C LEU A 4 55.92 -13.17 50.72
N PHE A 5 54.59 -13.11 50.89
CA PHE A 5 53.85 -13.92 51.87
C PHE A 5 52.45 -14.24 51.32
N HIS A 6 52.13 -15.53 51.30
CA HIS A 6 50.83 -16.13 51.01
C HIS A 6 49.90 -16.04 52.24
N VAL A 7 48.57 -16.01 52.04
CA VAL A 7 47.60 -17.08 52.42
C VAL A 7 46.19 -16.68 51.94
N ILE A 8 45.46 -17.71 51.49
CA ILE A 8 44.19 -17.77 50.76
C ILE A 8 42.96 -17.64 51.69
N SER A 9 41.86 -17.08 51.13
CA SER A 9 40.41 -17.35 51.34
C SER A 9 39.61 -16.08 51.66
N ILE A 10 38.42 -15.75 51.13
CA ILE A 10 37.39 -16.38 50.30
C ILE A 10 36.33 -15.26 50.01
N LEU A 11 35.60 -15.34 48.88
CA LEU A 11 34.36 -14.58 48.52
C LEU A 11 34.52 -13.07 48.19
N LEU A 12 33.81 -12.42 47.25
CA LEU A 12 32.70 -12.76 46.36
C LEU A 12 32.61 -11.64 45.27
N ILE A 13 32.52 -12.04 43.99
CA ILE A 13 31.74 -11.46 42.86
C ILE A 13 31.81 -9.95 42.54
N GLY A 14 32.22 -9.65 41.29
CA GLY A 14 31.97 -8.38 40.62
C GLY A 14 32.74 -8.22 39.31
N LEU A 15 32.68 -9.21 38.41
CA LEU A 15 33.35 -9.17 37.11
C LEU A 15 32.52 -8.37 36.10
N LEU A 16 33.11 -7.28 35.65
CA LEU A 16 32.81 -6.57 34.40
C LEU A 16 32.95 -7.53 33.21
N THR A 17 31.86 -7.78 32.51
CA THR A 17 31.89 -8.16 31.09
C THR A 17 30.85 -7.35 30.36
N ALA A 18 31.32 -6.46 29.50
CA ALA A 18 30.52 -5.81 28.48
C ALA A 18 29.94 -6.90 27.55
N CYS A 19 28.62 -7.08 27.60
CA CYS A 19 27.91 -7.84 26.58
C CYS A 19 27.70 -6.95 25.36
N GLN A 20 28.37 -7.29 24.27
CA GLN A 20 27.84 -7.03 22.94
C GLN A 20 26.58 -7.90 22.79
N ASP A 21 25.41 -7.29 22.82
CA ASP A 21 24.17 -7.96 22.43
C ASP A 21 24.16 -8.08 20.90
N ASN A 22 24.89 -9.08 20.38
CA ASN A 22 24.55 -9.68 19.09
C ASN A 22 23.21 -10.38 19.29
N MET A 23 22.13 -9.63 19.08
CA MET A 23 20.77 -10.15 19.08
C MET A 23 20.64 -11.12 17.91
N THR A 24 20.97 -12.38 18.19
CA THR A 24 20.79 -13.47 17.24
C THR A 24 19.29 -13.69 17.20
N LEU A 25 18.64 -13.26 16.12
CA LEU A 25 17.24 -13.57 15.86
C LEU A 25 17.14 -15.10 15.74
N THR A 26 16.80 -15.76 16.85
CA THR A 26 16.37 -17.15 16.82
C THR A 26 15.03 -17.18 16.12
N TYR A 27 15.07 -17.40 14.81
CA TYR A 27 13.90 -17.84 14.05
C TYR A 27 13.48 -19.18 14.64
N ASN A 28 12.41 -19.16 15.44
CA ASN A 28 11.65 -20.37 15.65
C ASN A 28 11.18 -20.84 14.28
N ASN A 29 11.71 -21.97 13.82
CA ASN A 29 11.15 -22.76 12.74
C ASN A 29 9.78 -23.28 13.19
N GLY A 30 8.82 -22.37 13.33
CA GLY A 30 7.43 -22.67 13.58
C GLY A 30 6.99 -23.61 12.48
N SER A 31 6.63 -24.82 12.89
CA SER A 31 6.06 -25.88 12.06
C SER A 31 5.15 -25.29 10.99
N ILE A 32 5.33 -25.77 9.75
CA ILE A 32 4.46 -25.55 8.59
C ILE A 32 3.02 -25.41 9.09
N SER A 33 2.51 -24.19 9.12
CA SER A 33 1.16 -23.95 9.61
C SER A 33 0.23 -24.76 8.70
N SER A 34 -0.51 -25.70 9.28
CA SER A 34 -1.50 -26.49 8.54
C SER A 34 -2.35 -25.56 7.68
N LEU A 35 -2.59 -25.94 6.42
CA LEU A 35 -3.57 -25.28 5.54
C LEU A 35 -4.84 -25.00 6.35
N SER A 36 -5.42 -23.81 6.19
CA SER A 36 -6.73 -23.53 6.78
C SER A 36 -7.70 -24.65 6.36
N SER A 37 -8.45 -25.19 7.32
CA SER A 37 -9.50 -26.17 7.05
C SER A 37 -10.70 -25.55 6.32
N ILE A 38 -10.74 -24.22 6.21
CA ILE A 38 -11.76 -23.45 5.51
C ILE A 38 -11.50 -23.58 4.00
N LYS A 39 -12.51 -24.05 3.27
CA LYS A 39 -12.51 -23.93 1.81
C LYS A 39 -12.93 -22.50 1.47
N ILE A 40 -12.32 -21.92 0.44
CA ILE A 40 -12.70 -20.59 -0.06
C ILE A 40 -14.21 -20.47 -0.35
N SER A 41 -14.87 -21.55 -0.75
CA SER A 41 -16.31 -21.60 -1.01
C SER A 41 -17.18 -21.27 0.20
N ASP A 42 -16.65 -21.40 1.41
CA ASP A 42 -17.43 -21.43 2.65
C ASP A 42 -17.52 -20.04 3.33
N GLY A 43 -17.02 -18.98 2.68
CA GLY A 43 -17.09 -17.61 3.22
C GLY A 43 -15.76 -17.05 3.71
N ALA A 44 -14.66 -17.29 2.99
CA ALA A 44 -13.34 -16.78 3.38
C ALA A 44 -13.34 -15.25 3.52
N ARG A 45 -12.79 -14.74 4.63
CA ARG A 45 -12.66 -13.32 4.93
C ARG A 45 -11.23 -12.86 4.76
N ILE A 46 -11.02 -11.86 3.92
CA ILE A 46 -9.70 -11.32 3.59
C ILE A 46 -9.70 -9.83 3.91
N ALA A 47 -8.78 -9.37 4.75
CA ALA A 47 -8.50 -7.94 4.87
C ALA A 47 -7.42 -7.54 3.88
N ILE A 48 -7.59 -6.41 3.22
CA ILE A 48 -6.68 -5.90 2.20
C ILE A 48 -6.24 -4.52 2.66
N LEU A 49 -4.94 -4.33 2.83
CA LEU A 49 -4.28 -3.07 3.16
C LEU A 49 -3.39 -2.68 1.99
N SER A 50 -3.10 -1.39 1.88
CA SER A 50 -2.04 -0.86 1.03
C SER A 50 -1.44 0.40 1.66
N ASP A 51 -0.25 0.78 1.21
CA ASP A 51 0.32 2.10 1.44
C ASP A 51 0.37 2.48 2.92
N ILE A 52 0.82 1.55 3.76
CA ILE A 52 0.89 1.74 5.21
C ILE A 52 2.05 2.66 5.61
N HIS A 53 3.04 2.85 4.73
CA HIS A 53 4.11 3.85 4.77
C HIS A 53 4.71 4.08 6.16
N VAL A 54 5.03 3.01 6.87
CA VAL A 54 5.48 3.14 8.25
C VAL A 54 6.83 3.84 8.31
N MET A 55 6.89 4.87 9.13
CA MET A 55 8.14 5.48 9.62
C MET A 55 8.33 5.07 11.07
N HIS A 56 9.40 4.35 11.38
CA HIS A 56 9.69 4.00 12.78
C HIS A 56 9.90 5.29 13.61
N PRO A 57 9.33 5.41 14.83
CA PRO A 57 9.40 6.65 15.61
C PRO A 57 10.83 7.14 15.91
N SER A 58 11.80 6.22 16.02
CA SER A 58 13.20 6.61 16.26
C SER A 58 13.89 7.28 15.07
N LEU A 59 13.26 7.30 13.89
CA LEU A 59 13.74 8.08 12.74
C LEU A 59 13.44 9.57 12.90
N LEU A 60 12.59 9.96 13.85
CA LEU A 60 12.47 11.33 14.32
C LEU A 60 13.22 11.47 15.65
N VAL A 61 14.48 11.90 15.58
CA VAL A 61 15.36 12.04 16.76
C VAL A 61 14.96 13.27 17.57
N ASN A 62 14.86 14.42 16.89
CA ASN A 62 14.32 15.66 17.41
C ASN A 62 13.42 16.26 16.34
N ASP A 63 12.23 16.70 16.72
CA ASP A 63 11.37 17.46 15.82
C ASP A 63 11.98 18.83 15.53
N GLY A 64 11.71 19.36 14.33
CA GLY A 64 12.27 20.61 13.85
C GLY A 64 12.07 20.82 12.36
N THR A 65 12.72 21.85 11.81
CA THR A 65 12.45 22.31 10.44
C THR A 65 12.72 21.24 9.38
N ALA A 66 13.60 20.27 9.62
CA ALA A 66 13.85 19.20 8.65
C ALA A 66 12.62 18.31 8.44
N PHE A 67 12.00 17.84 9.53
CA PHE A 67 10.82 16.98 9.44
C PHE A 67 9.57 17.78 9.05
N GLN A 68 9.39 18.98 9.58
CA GLN A 68 8.25 19.84 9.24
C GLN A 68 8.24 20.25 7.77
N ASN A 69 9.41 20.50 7.16
CA ASN A 69 9.51 20.76 5.73
C ASN A 69 9.20 19.53 4.86
N TYR A 70 9.49 18.32 5.37
CA TYR A 70 9.10 17.08 4.71
C TYR A 70 7.58 16.90 4.77
N LEU A 71 6.99 17.01 5.96
CA LEU A 71 5.55 16.87 6.15
C LEU A 71 4.75 17.88 5.32
N ALA A 72 5.22 19.12 5.18
CA ALA A 72 4.56 20.12 4.34
C ALA A 72 4.43 19.73 2.85
N GLN A 73 5.21 18.74 2.39
CA GLN A 73 5.18 18.21 1.03
C GLN A 73 4.57 16.82 0.93
N ASP A 74 4.31 16.15 2.05
CA ASP A 74 3.79 14.78 2.08
C ASP A 74 2.37 14.77 2.68
N PRO A 75 1.33 14.41 1.91
CA PRO A 75 -0.04 14.38 2.40
C PRO A 75 -0.34 13.24 3.39
N LYS A 76 0.65 12.41 3.75
CA LYS A 76 0.51 11.27 4.67
C LYS A 76 0.66 11.67 6.13
N LEU A 77 -0.14 11.07 7.01
CA LEU A 77 -0.05 11.20 8.47
C LEU A 77 1.16 10.45 9.07
N LEU A 78 2.38 10.70 8.57
CA LEU A 78 3.59 9.92 8.87
C LEU A 78 3.98 9.91 10.34
N GLU A 79 3.79 11.04 11.05
CA GLU A 79 4.04 11.14 12.49
C GLU A 79 3.24 10.10 13.29
N TYR A 80 2.06 9.71 12.78
CA TYR A 80 1.16 8.74 13.40
C TYR A 80 1.26 7.34 12.77
N SER A 81 2.09 7.14 11.74
CA SER A 81 2.11 5.92 10.92
C SER A 81 2.30 4.63 11.72
N ALA A 82 3.27 4.62 12.65
CA ALA A 82 3.52 3.47 13.53
C ALA A 82 2.31 3.16 14.44
N GLN A 83 1.68 4.20 15.00
CA GLN A 83 0.52 4.06 15.88
C GLN A 83 -0.73 3.59 15.10
N ILE A 84 -0.94 4.14 13.90
CA ILE A 84 -2.01 3.71 12.99
C ILE A 84 -1.85 2.24 12.61
N LEU A 85 -0.62 1.78 12.30
CA LEU A 85 -0.38 0.37 12.03
C LEU A 85 -0.68 -0.47 13.28
N GLU A 86 -0.20 -0.10 14.46
CA GLU A 86 -0.47 -0.85 15.69
C GLU A 86 -1.96 -0.98 16.02
N ALA A 87 -2.72 0.10 15.83
CA ALA A 87 -4.17 0.12 15.99
C ALA A 87 -4.85 -0.77 14.93
N THR A 88 -4.39 -0.71 13.67
CA THR A 88 -4.92 -1.52 12.56
C THR A 88 -4.68 -3.00 12.81
N ILE A 89 -3.47 -3.39 13.23
CA ILE A 89 -3.15 -4.77 13.61
C ILE A 89 -4.04 -5.24 14.77
N SER A 90 -4.25 -4.41 15.79
CA SER A 90 -5.10 -4.75 16.94
C SER A 90 -6.57 -4.93 16.53
N LYS A 91 -7.07 -4.10 15.61
CA LYS A 91 -8.40 -4.25 15.00
C LYS A 91 -8.50 -5.56 14.21
N LEU A 92 -7.52 -5.88 13.38
CA LEU A 92 -7.48 -7.12 12.59
C LEU A 92 -7.42 -8.38 13.46
N ILE A 93 -6.65 -8.38 14.56
CA ILE A 93 -6.64 -9.46 15.56
C ILE A 93 -8.04 -9.68 16.14
N THR A 94 -8.80 -8.61 16.37
CA THR A 94 -10.17 -8.69 16.89
C THR A 94 -11.15 -9.17 15.82
N GLN A 95 -11.03 -8.67 14.58
CA GLN A 95 -11.88 -9.03 13.45
C GLN A 95 -11.66 -10.47 12.95
N LYS A 96 -10.46 -11.02 13.19
CA LYS A 96 -10.02 -12.37 12.81
C LYS A 96 -10.34 -12.73 11.35
N PRO A 97 -9.84 -11.97 10.35
CA PRO A 97 -9.89 -12.45 8.97
C PRO A 97 -9.05 -13.73 8.81
N ASP A 98 -9.35 -14.52 7.79
CA ASP A 98 -8.59 -15.72 7.47
C ASP A 98 -7.23 -15.37 6.85
N LEU A 99 -7.18 -14.26 6.13
CA LEU A 99 -6.02 -13.75 5.42
C LEU A 99 -5.96 -12.22 5.48
N VAL A 100 -4.75 -11.68 5.56
CA VAL A 100 -4.42 -10.28 5.37
C VAL A 100 -3.50 -10.16 4.16
N LEU A 101 -3.85 -9.28 3.23
CA LEU A 101 -3.03 -8.88 2.08
C LEU A 101 -2.50 -7.47 2.31
N VAL A 102 -1.24 -7.23 1.98
CA VAL A 102 -0.65 -5.87 1.97
C VAL A 102 -0.03 -5.58 0.60
N ALA A 103 -0.65 -4.66 -0.14
CA ALA A 103 -0.36 -4.35 -1.54
C ALA A 103 0.78 -3.33 -1.72
N GLY A 104 1.89 -3.52 -1.00
CA GLY A 104 3.08 -2.67 -1.13
C GLY A 104 3.10 -1.43 -0.25
N ASP A 105 4.15 -0.64 -0.43
CA ASP A 105 4.52 0.54 0.37
C ASP A 105 4.37 0.31 1.87
N LEU A 106 5.12 -0.70 2.32
CA LEU A 106 5.18 -1.13 3.70
C LEU A 106 5.82 -0.07 4.61
N THR A 107 6.73 0.71 4.05
CA THR A 107 7.56 1.70 4.77
C THR A 107 7.49 3.07 4.12
N LYS A 108 7.88 4.11 4.86
CA LYS A 108 7.96 5.48 4.34
C LYS A 108 8.92 5.55 3.15
N ASP A 109 10.20 5.19 3.36
CA ASP A 109 11.22 5.22 2.32
C ASP A 109 12.23 4.07 2.45
N GLY A 110 11.75 2.86 2.74
CA GLY A 110 12.58 1.65 2.68
C GLY A 110 13.57 1.52 3.83
N GLU A 111 13.38 2.26 4.93
CA GLU A 111 14.30 2.22 6.07
C GLU A 111 14.27 0.84 6.73
N LEU A 112 15.44 0.24 6.97
CA LEU A 112 15.56 -1.11 7.56
C LEU A 112 14.79 -1.21 8.89
N ILE A 113 14.93 -0.22 9.76
CA ILE A 113 14.25 -0.20 11.06
C ILE A 113 12.72 -0.12 10.93
N SER A 114 12.21 0.56 9.89
CA SER A 114 10.78 0.59 9.57
C SER A 114 10.31 -0.77 9.07
N HIS A 115 11.08 -1.43 8.19
CA HIS A 115 10.79 -2.79 7.72
C HIS A 115 10.74 -3.81 8.87
N GLU A 116 11.71 -3.77 9.77
CA GLU A 116 11.76 -4.64 10.96
C GLU A 116 10.55 -4.41 11.87
N PHE A 117 10.16 -3.16 12.07
CA PHE A 117 8.96 -2.82 12.83
C PHE A 117 7.70 -3.37 12.16
N VAL A 118 7.51 -3.14 10.86
CA VAL A 118 6.36 -3.67 10.10
C VAL A 118 6.32 -5.19 10.20
N SER A 119 7.44 -5.87 9.97
CA SER A 119 7.57 -7.33 10.10
C SER A 119 7.14 -7.82 11.49
N LYS A 120 7.59 -7.16 12.55
CA LYS A 120 7.19 -7.46 13.93
C LYS A 120 5.69 -7.28 14.16
N GLN A 121 5.10 -6.22 13.61
CA GLN A 121 3.65 -5.96 13.73
C GLN A 121 2.82 -7.00 12.97
N LEU A 122 3.21 -7.36 11.74
CA LEU A 122 2.56 -8.43 10.96
C LEU A 122 2.71 -9.80 11.63
N GLN A 123 3.84 -10.07 12.29
CA GLN A 123 4.03 -11.31 13.05
C GLN A 123 3.03 -11.45 14.21
N ARG A 124 2.47 -10.35 14.74
CA ARG A 124 1.38 -10.42 15.72
C ARG A 124 0.13 -11.06 15.12
N LEU A 125 -0.23 -10.76 13.87
CA LEU A 125 -1.35 -11.40 13.17
C LEU A 125 -1.12 -12.90 13.02
N VAL A 126 0.07 -13.28 12.54
CA VAL A 126 0.46 -14.69 12.34
C VAL A 126 0.41 -15.46 13.66
N SER A 127 0.86 -14.84 14.76
CA SER A 127 0.80 -15.44 16.11
C SER A 127 -0.62 -15.66 16.62
N HIS A 128 -1.61 -14.97 16.05
CA HIS A 128 -3.05 -15.17 16.32
C HIS A 128 -3.73 -16.07 15.26
N GLY A 129 -2.95 -16.77 14.44
CA GLY A 129 -3.45 -17.71 13.44
C GLY A 129 -3.93 -17.09 12.13
N ILE A 130 -3.81 -15.77 11.97
CA ILE A 130 -4.20 -15.04 10.76
C ILE A 130 -3.08 -15.17 9.72
N LYS A 131 -3.41 -15.60 8.49
CA LYS A 131 -2.41 -15.63 7.41
C LYS A 131 -2.13 -14.22 6.92
N VAL A 132 -0.90 -13.98 6.47
CA VAL A 132 -0.51 -12.67 5.93
C VAL A 132 0.32 -12.91 4.67
N LEU A 133 0.06 -12.15 3.62
CA LEU A 133 0.88 -12.07 2.42
C LEU A 133 1.18 -10.61 2.10
N VAL A 134 2.41 -10.31 1.71
CA VAL A 134 2.84 -8.96 1.31
C VAL A 134 3.41 -8.98 -0.11
N THR A 135 3.25 -7.88 -0.83
CA THR A 135 4.15 -7.48 -1.92
C THR A 135 4.90 -6.22 -1.49
N VAL A 136 5.89 -5.80 -2.27
CA VAL A 136 6.61 -4.54 -2.07
C VAL A 136 6.02 -3.44 -2.94
N GLY A 137 6.15 -2.18 -2.51
CA GLY A 137 5.90 -1.01 -3.35
C GLY A 137 7.18 -0.25 -3.72
N ASN A 138 7.03 0.90 -4.38
CA ASN A 138 8.18 1.63 -4.90
C ASN A 138 9.02 2.28 -3.81
N HIS A 139 8.48 2.46 -2.60
CA HIS A 139 9.22 3.02 -1.47
C HIS A 139 10.07 1.98 -0.72
N ASP A 140 9.81 0.69 -0.89
CA ASP A 140 10.31 -0.35 0.03
C ASP A 140 11.73 -0.87 -0.28
N VAL A 141 12.21 -0.76 -1.51
CA VAL A 141 13.41 -1.49 -1.95
C VAL A 141 14.44 -0.57 -2.56
N ASN A 142 15.70 -0.70 -2.14
CA ASN A 142 16.82 0.12 -2.63
C ASN A 142 16.51 1.63 -2.65
N ASN A 143 15.75 2.13 -1.67
CA ASN A 143 15.27 3.51 -1.70
C ASN A 143 16.38 4.47 -1.22
N PRO A 144 16.91 5.36 -2.07
CA PRO A 144 17.99 6.28 -1.70
C PRO A 144 17.53 7.41 -0.77
N GLU A 145 16.22 7.58 -0.58
CA GLU A 145 15.61 8.64 0.23
C GLU A 145 15.36 8.21 1.68
N ALA A 146 15.74 6.98 2.05
CA ALA A 146 15.76 6.50 3.43
C ALA A 146 16.49 7.48 4.35
N ALA A 147 15.78 8.04 5.34
CA ALA A 147 16.31 9.13 6.14
C ALA A 147 15.80 9.14 7.59
N LYS A 148 16.59 9.78 8.45
CA LYS A 148 16.20 10.20 9.81
C LYS A 148 16.33 11.72 9.95
N PHE A 149 15.48 12.29 10.79
CA PHE A 149 15.35 13.72 11.02
C PHE A 149 15.81 14.08 12.43
N ASP A 150 16.59 15.13 12.55
CA ASP A 150 17.14 15.61 13.83
C ASP A 150 17.22 17.13 13.81
N GLY A 151 16.17 17.78 14.33
CA GLY A 151 16.03 19.22 14.37
C GLY A 151 15.97 19.83 12.97
N ASP A 152 17.02 20.55 12.58
CA ASP A 152 17.15 21.21 11.28
C ASP A 152 17.87 20.36 10.21
N LYS A 153 18.26 19.12 10.54
CA LYS A 153 19.05 18.25 9.65
C LYS A 153 18.34 16.96 9.27
N VAL A 154 18.68 16.50 8.07
CA VAL A 154 18.33 15.19 7.53
C VAL A 154 19.61 14.36 7.43
N TYR A 155 19.59 13.14 7.93
CA TYR A 155 20.68 12.18 7.81
C TYR A 155 20.19 10.92 7.08
N PRO A 156 21.03 10.29 6.25
CA PRO A 156 20.69 9.00 5.65
C PRO A 156 20.36 7.95 6.73
N ALA A 157 19.36 7.13 6.45
CA ALA A 157 19.08 5.89 7.18
C ALA A 157 19.49 4.69 6.32
N GLU A 158 19.72 3.56 6.97
CA GLU A 158 19.98 2.30 6.26
C GLU A 158 18.71 1.87 5.51
N ASN A 159 18.84 1.54 4.22
CA ASN A 159 17.76 1.02 3.39
C ASN A 159 17.92 -0.48 3.15
N VAL A 160 16.89 -1.12 2.58
CA VAL A 160 16.86 -2.57 2.35
C VAL A 160 17.10 -2.93 0.89
N PRO A 161 18.13 -3.75 0.58
CA PRO A 161 18.29 -4.28 -0.76
C PRO A 161 17.32 -5.42 -1.08
N ALA A 162 17.00 -5.59 -2.36
CA ALA A 162 15.97 -6.53 -2.84
C ALA A 162 16.19 -7.98 -2.34
N ASP A 163 17.44 -8.44 -2.26
CA ASP A 163 17.79 -9.79 -1.81
C ASP A 163 17.53 -10.03 -0.31
N LYS A 164 17.34 -8.96 0.48
CA LYS A 164 17.06 -9.03 1.92
C LYS A 164 15.58 -9.01 2.26
N ILE A 165 14.71 -8.49 1.39
CA ILE A 165 13.26 -8.41 1.62
C ILE A 165 12.68 -9.77 2.05
N ARG A 166 13.01 -10.84 1.34
CA ARG A 166 12.52 -12.20 1.63
C ARG A 166 12.94 -12.70 3.01
N SER A 167 14.07 -12.22 3.54
CA SER A 167 14.61 -12.59 4.86
C SER A 167 13.97 -11.79 5.99
N ILE A 168 13.55 -10.55 5.72
CA ILE A 168 12.81 -9.71 6.68
C ILE A 168 11.35 -10.17 6.78
N TYR A 169 10.77 -10.62 5.66
CA TYR A 169 9.36 -10.99 5.55
C TYR A 169 9.09 -12.50 5.30
N PRO A 170 9.82 -13.46 5.89
CA PRO A 170 9.77 -14.86 5.45
C PRO A 170 8.37 -15.48 5.66
N ASN A 171 7.71 -15.15 6.76
CA ASN A 171 6.40 -15.71 7.14
C ASN A 171 5.22 -15.06 6.40
N PHE A 172 5.47 -14.07 5.55
CA PHE A 172 4.43 -13.28 4.90
C PHE A 172 4.37 -13.55 3.39
N GLY A 173 4.45 -14.84 3.04
CA GLY A 173 4.32 -15.37 1.68
C GLY A 173 5.60 -15.99 1.11
N PHE A 174 6.76 -15.43 1.41
CA PHE A 174 8.02 -15.80 0.76
C PHE A 174 8.58 -17.18 1.14
N ALA A 175 8.57 -17.59 2.42
CA ALA A 175 9.13 -18.87 2.83
C ALA A 175 8.28 -20.06 2.34
N ASN A 176 6.95 -19.90 2.38
CA ASN A 176 5.98 -20.95 2.08
C ASN A 176 5.39 -20.84 0.66
N SER A 177 6.00 -20.07 -0.24
CA SER A 177 5.52 -19.90 -1.61
C SER A 177 5.58 -21.21 -2.40
N LEU A 178 4.56 -21.48 -3.22
CA LEU A 178 4.53 -22.58 -4.17
C LEU A 178 5.50 -22.37 -5.34
N SER A 179 5.73 -21.13 -5.73
CA SER A 179 6.66 -20.74 -6.79
C SER A 179 7.14 -19.30 -6.57
N LYS A 180 8.35 -19.00 -7.04
CA LYS A 180 8.96 -17.66 -7.00
C LYS A 180 9.43 -17.32 -8.41
N ASP A 181 9.18 -16.09 -8.85
CA ASP A 181 9.78 -15.59 -10.07
C ASP A 181 11.28 -15.37 -9.83
N PRO A 182 12.18 -15.85 -10.72
CA PRO A 182 13.61 -15.55 -10.63
C PRO A 182 13.97 -14.10 -10.97
N ASN A 183 13.08 -13.32 -11.61
CA ASN A 183 13.40 -11.98 -12.14
C ASN A 183 12.84 -10.81 -11.32
N SER A 184 12.09 -11.11 -10.26
CA SER A 184 11.42 -10.13 -9.39
C SER A 184 11.17 -10.71 -8.00
N LEU A 185 10.56 -9.92 -7.11
CA LEU A 185 10.05 -10.40 -5.83
C LEU A 185 8.67 -11.10 -5.94
N SER A 186 8.18 -11.36 -7.16
CA SER A 186 6.90 -12.05 -7.37
C SER A 186 6.91 -13.49 -6.87
N TYR A 187 5.76 -13.96 -6.38
CA TYR A 187 5.58 -15.33 -5.90
C TYR A 187 4.12 -15.79 -5.96
N VAL A 188 3.91 -17.11 -5.88
CA VAL A 188 2.59 -17.73 -5.70
C VAL A 188 2.52 -18.36 -4.32
N ASN A 189 1.43 -18.13 -3.59
CA ASN A 189 1.15 -18.78 -2.32
C ASN A 189 -0.27 -19.36 -2.30
N GLU A 190 -0.51 -20.41 -1.49
CA GLU A 190 -1.85 -20.96 -1.24
C GLU A 190 -2.18 -20.82 0.26
N PRO A 191 -2.55 -19.62 0.72
CA PRO A 191 -2.78 -19.36 2.15
C PRO A 191 -4.06 -20.01 2.69
N ILE A 192 -5.06 -20.18 1.81
CA ILE A 192 -6.34 -20.83 2.07
C ILE A 192 -6.47 -21.95 1.04
N LYS A 193 -7.02 -23.09 1.45
CA LYS A 193 -7.17 -24.25 0.56
C LYS A 193 -7.94 -23.86 -0.71
N ASP A 194 -7.35 -24.20 -1.86
CA ASP A 194 -7.85 -23.95 -3.22
C ASP A 194 -7.82 -22.48 -3.68
N LEU A 195 -7.32 -21.56 -2.85
CA LEU A 195 -7.07 -20.16 -3.21
C LEU A 195 -5.58 -19.93 -3.44
N TRP A 196 -5.20 -19.67 -4.68
CA TRP A 196 -3.89 -19.15 -5.03
C TRP A 196 -3.89 -17.62 -5.03
N VAL A 197 -2.88 -17.04 -4.40
CA VAL A 197 -2.57 -15.62 -4.49
C VAL A 197 -1.28 -15.48 -5.29
N ILE A 198 -1.34 -14.73 -6.39
CA ILE A 198 -0.16 -14.33 -7.15
C ILE A 198 0.20 -12.90 -6.77
N ALA A 199 1.29 -12.75 -6.01
CA ALA A 199 1.86 -11.45 -5.68
C ALA A 199 2.84 -11.07 -6.79
N ILE A 200 2.59 -9.91 -7.41
CA ILE A 200 3.33 -9.39 -8.56
C ILE A 200 4.16 -8.19 -8.10
N ASP A 201 5.46 -8.27 -8.34
CA ASP A 201 6.41 -7.17 -8.17
C ASP A 201 6.61 -6.48 -9.52
N ALA A 202 5.95 -5.33 -9.69
CA ALA A 202 6.09 -4.46 -10.85
C ALA A 202 7.08 -3.30 -10.60
N ASN A 203 7.73 -3.25 -9.45
CA ASN A 203 8.52 -2.09 -9.05
C ASN A 203 9.83 -1.99 -9.82
N GLU A 204 10.26 -0.76 -10.08
CA GLU A 204 11.49 -0.46 -10.80
C GLU A 204 12.64 -0.05 -9.87
N TYR A 205 12.74 -0.63 -8.68
CA TYR A 205 13.78 -0.28 -7.69
C TYR A 205 15.23 -0.47 -8.18
N TYR A 206 15.44 -1.21 -9.27
CA TYR A 206 16.73 -1.34 -9.94
C TYR A 206 17.11 -0.11 -10.78
N ASN A 207 16.15 0.79 -11.04
CA ASN A 207 16.33 2.08 -11.72
C ASN A 207 16.45 3.25 -10.73
N ASN A 208 16.36 3.00 -9.42
CA ASN A 208 16.53 4.02 -8.38
C ASN A 208 17.92 4.68 -8.52
N LYS A 209 17.94 6.02 -8.40
CA LYS A 209 19.16 6.83 -8.48
C LYS A 209 19.31 7.70 -7.23
N LEU A 210 19.06 9.00 -7.37
CA LEU A 210 18.96 9.94 -6.27
C LEU A 210 17.55 10.00 -5.67
N LYS A 211 16.58 9.42 -6.38
CA LYS A 211 15.18 9.29 -5.98
C LYS A 211 14.67 7.90 -6.31
N SER A 212 13.61 7.48 -5.63
CA SER A 212 12.85 6.28 -5.97
C SER A 212 12.14 6.45 -7.33
N THR A 213 11.96 5.35 -8.05
CA THR A 213 11.18 5.33 -9.30
C THR A 213 9.72 5.10 -8.97
N ILE A 214 8.85 6.05 -9.35
CA ILE A 214 7.40 6.00 -9.07
C ILE A 214 6.71 4.94 -9.95
N GLY A 215 7.11 4.85 -11.22
CA GLY A 215 6.49 3.97 -12.21
C GLY A 215 6.70 2.48 -11.95
N GLY A 216 5.83 1.67 -12.55
CA GLY A 216 5.89 0.22 -12.49
C GLY A 216 5.89 -0.43 -13.88
N ILE A 217 6.55 -1.58 -14.01
CA ILE A 217 6.56 -2.42 -15.19
C ILE A 217 6.53 -3.91 -14.80
N ILE A 218 5.64 -4.68 -15.42
CA ILE A 218 5.75 -6.14 -15.40
C ILE A 218 6.71 -6.55 -16.52
N LYS A 219 7.88 -7.08 -16.14
CA LYS A 219 8.88 -7.59 -17.10
C LYS A 219 8.29 -8.73 -17.94
N ASN A 220 8.76 -8.89 -19.16
CA ASN A 220 8.30 -9.96 -20.06
C ASN A 220 8.52 -11.35 -19.47
N GLU A 221 9.64 -11.56 -18.77
CA GLU A 221 9.97 -12.80 -18.08
C GLU A 221 9.01 -13.07 -16.91
N THR A 222 8.69 -12.04 -16.13
CA THR A 222 7.70 -12.11 -15.04
C THR A 222 6.31 -12.41 -15.58
N MET A 223 5.90 -11.79 -16.68
CA MET A 223 4.62 -12.06 -17.35
C MET A 223 4.54 -13.48 -17.92
N ALA A 224 5.63 -13.98 -18.52
CA ALA A 224 5.71 -15.37 -18.96
C ALA A 224 5.57 -16.34 -17.77
N TRP A 225 6.24 -16.05 -16.66
CA TRP A 225 6.10 -16.82 -15.42
C TRP A 225 4.66 -16.77 -14.88
N ILE A 226 4.01 -15.60 -14.86
CA ILE A 226 2.60 -15.46 -14.46
C ILE A 226 1.70 -16.38 -15.30
N LYS A 227 1.83 -16.35 -16.63
CA LYS A 227 1.04 -17.19 -17.54
C LYS A 227 1.23 -18.68 -17.27
N GLU A 228 2.45 -19.10 -16.99
CA GLU A 228 2.76 -20.50 -16.62
C GLU A 228 2.05 -20.90 -15.31
N ARG A 229 2.13 -20.04 -14.28
CA ARG A 229 1.47 -20.29 -12.99
C ARG A 229 -0.06 -20.27 -13.10
N MET A 230 -0.63 -19.42 -13.94
CA MET A 230 -2.06 -19.39 -14.23
C MET A 230 -2.52 -20.67 -14.94
N ALA A 231 -1.70 -21.21 -15.86
CA ALA A 231 -1.97 -22.50 -16.49
C ALA A 231 -1.94 -23.66 -15.48
N ASP A 232 -0.97 -23.67 -14.56
CA ASP A 232 -0.89 -24.64 -13.46
C ASP A 232 -2.13 -24.56 -12.56
N ALA A 233 -2.54 -23.35 -12.18
CA ALA A 233 -3.71 -23.10 -11.35
C ALA A 233 -4.98 -23.65 -12.01
N LYS A 234 -5.16 -23.38 -13.30
CA LYS A 234 -6.29 -23.88 -14.10
C LYS A 234 -6.33 -25.40 -14.15
N GLN A 235 -5.19 -26.06 -14.41
CA GLN A 235 -5.11 -27.53 -14.42
C GLN A 235 -5.46 -28.15 -13.07
N LYS A 236 -5.12 -27.45 -11.98
CA LYS A 236 -5.39 -27.87 -10.59
C LYS A 236 -6.75 -27.42 -10.07
N GLY A 237 -7.57 -26.74 -10.88
CA GLY A 237 -8.89 -26.23 -10.48
C GLY A 237 -8.84 -25.18 -9.37
N LYS A 238 -7.78 -24.38 -9.29
CA LYS A 238 -7.57 -23.37 -8.25
C LYS A 238 -8.30 -22.07 -8.59
N THR A 239 -8.82 -21.40 -7.57
CA THR A 239 -9.21 -20.00 -7.66
C THR A 239 -7.96 -19.12 -7.54
N VAL A 240 -7.83 -18.10 -8.37
CA VAL A 240 -6.68 -17.20 -8.35
C VAL A 240 -7.13 -15.76 -8.14
N ILE A 241 -6.46 -15.06 -7.22
CA ILE A 241 -6.51 -13.61 -7.06
C ILE A 241 -5.10 -13.03 -7.23
N GLY A 242 -5.01 -11.84 -7.81
CA GLY A 242 -3.75 -11.10 -7.95
C GLY A 242 -3.57 -10.08 -6.83
N MET A 243 -2.32 -9.73 -6.55
CA MET A 243 -1.95 -8.57 -5.74
C MET A 243 -0.73 -7.91 -6.38
N MET A 244 -0.76 -6.60 -6.57
CA MET A 244 0.32 -5.77 -7.10
C MET A 244 0.28 -4.42 -6.38
N HIS A 245 1.36 -3.65 -6.42
CA HIS A 245 1.35 -2.32 -5.81
C HIS A 245 0.70 -1.28 -6.73
N HIS A 246 1.26 -1.07 -7.92
CA HIS A 246 0.71 -0.18 -8.95
C HIS A 246 -0.68 -0.60 -9.42
N ASN A 247 -1.49 0.37 -9.83
CA ASN A 247 -2.75 0.11 -10.52
C ASN A 247 -2.49 -0.61 -11.84
N LEU A 248 -3.32 -1.59 -12.17
CA LEU A 248 -3.29 -2.32 -13.42
C LEU A 248 -3.94 -1.51 -14.55
N ILE A 249 -5.02 -0.78 -14.27
CA ILE A 249 -5.76 0.06 -15.21
C ILE A 249 -6.06 1.44 -14.59
N GLU A 250 -6.59 2.37 -15.39
CA GLU A 250 -6.95 3.69 -14.89
C GLU A 250 -8.19 3.62 -13.99
N HIS A 251 -8.11 4.27 -12.83
CA HIS A 251 -9.19 4.45 -11.85
C HIS A 251 -10.00 5.73 -12.06
N TYR A 252 -9.54 6.63 -12.93
CA TYR A 252 -10.33 7.72 -13.50
C TYR A 252 -9.82 8.05 -14.89
N TYR A 253 -10.69 8.65 -15.71
CA TYR A 253 -10.35 8.95 -17.11
C TYR A 253 -9.10 9.82 -17.23
N GLY A 254 -8.08 9.30 -17.90
CA GLY A 254 -6.84 10.04 -18.19
C GLY A 254 -5.82 10.02 -17.04
N GLN A 255 -6.00 9.18 -16.03
CA GLN A 255 -5.05 9.01 -14.91
C GLN A 255 -3.61 8.89 -15.39
N SER A 256 -3.32 8.07 -16.40
CA SER A 256 -1.92 7.83 -16.84
C SER A 256 -1.25 9.08 -17.42
N VAL A 257 -2.04 10.05 -17.90
CA VAL A 257 -1.58 11.32 -18.46
C VAL A 257 -1.46 12.39 -17.39
N ILE A 258 -2.35 12.38 -16.40
CA ILE A 258 -2.41 13.38 -15.33
C ILE A 258 -1.38 13.04 -14.24
N ASP A 259 -1.33 11.78 -13.84
CA ASP A 259 -0.53 11.24 -12.74
C ASP A 259 0.30 10.06 -13.26
N THR A 260 1.33 10.39 -14.05
CA THR A 260 2.21 9.40 -14.69
C THR A 260 2.96 8.56 -13.65
N GLY A 261 2.94 7.24 -13.83
CA GLY A 261 3.64 6.27 -12.98
C GLY A 261 2.76 5.57 -11.94
N TYR A 262 1.50 5.98 -11.78
CA TYR A 262 0.57 5.32 -10.86
C TYR A 262 -0.10 4.07 -11.44
N VAL A 263 -0.31 4.06 -12.76
CA VAL A 263 -0.74 2.88 -13.50
C VAL A 263 0.48 2.22 -14.14
N VAL A 264 0.54 0.89 -14.12
CA VAL A 264 1.63 0.11 -14.70
C VAL A 264 1.84 0.44 -16.18
N ASN A 265 3.10 0.48 -16.61
CA ASN A 265 3.46 0.72 -18.00
C ASN A 265 2.82 -0.31 -18.94
N ASN A 266 2.32 0.16 -20.09
CA ASN A 266 1.56 -0.64 -21.06
C ASN A 266 0.32 -1.32 -20.45
N SER A 267 -0.35 -0.64 -19.51
CA SER A 267 -1.54 -1.09 -18.76
C SER A 267 -2.53 -1.90 -19.60
N GLU A 268 -2.95 -1.38 -20.75
CA GLU A 268 -3.89 -2.07 -21.63
C GLU A 268 -3.41 -3.44 -22.11
N THR A 269 -2.15 -3.53 -22.54
CA THR A 269 -1.55 -4.79 -22.98
C THR A 269 -1.40 -5.74 -21.80
N VAL A 270 -0.88 -5.25 -20.67
CA VAL A 270 -0.67 -6.05 -19.46
C VAL A 270 -2.00 -6.60 -18.93
N ALA A 271 -3.03 -5.76 -18.81
CA ALA A 271 -4.36 -6.16 -18.35
C ALA A 271 -4.98 -7.19 -19.29
N ASN A 272 -4.84 -7.01 -20.61
CA ASN A 272 -5.29 -7.99 -21.59
C ASN A 272 -4.57 -9.34 -21.40
N GLU A 273 -3.25 -9.35 -21.21
CA GLU A 273 -2.50 -10.59 -21.01
C GLU A 273 -2.87 -11.33 -19.71
N LEU A 274 -3.11 -10.59 -18.62
CA LEU A 274 -3.58 -11.16 -17.35
C LEU A 274 -5.00 -11.73 -17.48
N MET A 275 -5.91 -11.00 -18.12
CA MET A 275 -7.26 -11.49 -18.44
C MET A 275 -7.22 -12.74 -19.31
N GLU A 276 -6.38 -12.75 -20.34
CA GLU A 276 -6.24 -13.88 -21.25
C GLU A 276 -5.73 -15.13 -20.52
N ALA A 277 -4.80 -14.95 -19.57
CA ALA A 277 -4.32 -15.99 -18.66
C ALA A 277 -5.40 -16.49 -17.66
N GLY A 278 -6.51 -15.75 -17.53
CA GLY A 278 -7.68 -16.11 -16.72
C GLY A 278 -7.76 -15.41 -15.38
N LEU A 279 -6.94 -14.38 -15.13
CA LEU A 279 -7.04 -13.57 -13.91
C LEU A 279 -8.26 -12.65 -14.04
N LYS A 280 -9.10 -12.62 -13.00
CA LYS A 280 -10.36 -11.86 -12.99
C LYS A 280 -10.41 -10.73 -11.98
N ILE A 281 -9.49 -10.73 -11.02
CA ILE A 281 -9.41 -9.70 -9.99
C ILE A 281 -7.97 -9.56 -9.51
N ILE A 282 -7.54 -8.31 -9.31
CA ILE A 282 -6.26 -7.94 -8.74
C ILE A 282 -6.48 -6.86 -7.67
N PHE A 283 -5.71 -6.93 -6.59
CA PHE A 283 -5.70 -5.94 -5.51
C PHE A 283 -4.46 -5.05 -5.63
N THR A 284 -4.69 -3.74 -5.64
CA THR A 284 -3.70 -2.68 -5.91
C THR A 284 -3.79 -1.57 -4.85
N GLY A 285 -2.91 -0.58 -4.97
CA GLY A 285 -2.83 0.61 -4.12
C GLY A 285 -2.08 1.72 -4.84
N HIS A 286 -1.02 2.26 -4.23
CA HIS A 286 -0.09 3.25 -4.80
C HIS A 286 -0.68 4.65 -5.03
N TYR A 287 -1.89 4.77 -5.57
CA TYR A 287 -2.56 6.06 -5.76
C TYR A 287 -3.36 6.52 -4.52
N HIS A 288 -3.50 5.63 -3.53
CA HIS A 288 -4.11 5.87 -2.22
C HIS A 288 -5.61 6.16 -2.25
N ALA A 289 -6.29 5.80 -3.33
CA ALA A 289 -7.73 5.91 -3.47
C ALA A 289 -8.44 4.61 -3.10
N ASN A 290 -9.69 4.73 -2.69
CA ASN A 290 -10.56 3.59 -2.43
C ASN A 290 -11.51 3.44 -3.61
N ASP A 291 -10.99 2.87 -4.70
CA ASP A 291 -11.68 2.76 -5.99
C ASP A 291 -11.68 1.33 -6.56
N ILE A 292 -12.67 0.97 -7.35
CA ILE A 292 -12.78 -0.29 -8.08
C ILE A 292 -13.13 0.01 -9.52
N THR A 293 -12.35 -0.52 -10.44
CA THR A 293 -12.62 -0.41 -11.87
C THR A 293 -12.60 -1.76 -12.56
N LYS A 294 -13.25 -1.83 -13.72
CA LYS A 294 -13.37 -3.04 -14.53
C LYS A 294 -12.93 -2.77 -15.96
N ARG A 295 -12.05 -3.63 -16.46
CA ARG A 295 -11.77 -3.74 -17.90
C ARG A 295 -12.45 -4.97 -18.48
N GLU A 296 -13.00 -4.81 -19.67
CA GLU A 296 -13.52 -5.90 -20.49
C GLU A 296 -12.82 -5.95 -21.84
N HIS A 297 -12.46 -7.16 -22.29
CA HIS A 297 -11.85 -7.38 -23.60
C HIS A 297 -12.15 -8.81 -24.09
N ASN A 298 -12.60 -8.97 -25.34
CA ASN A 298 -12.91 -10.27 -25.95
C ASN A 298 -13.82 -11.19 -25.11
N GLY A 299 -14.82 -10.62 -24.42
CA GLY A 299 -15.73 -11.37 -23.56
C GLY A 299 -15.12 -11.87 -22.25
N LYS A 300 -13.92 -11.39 -21.90
CA LYS A 300 -13.26 -11.57 -20.60
C LYS A 300 -13.23 -10.24 -19.86
N PHE A 301 -13.02 -10.31 -18.56
CA PHE A 301 -12.92 -9.13 -17.71
C PHE A 301 -11.89 -9.32 -16.60
N ILE A 302 -11.38 -8.21 -16.09
CA ILE A 302 -10.61 -8.13 -14.86
C ILE A 302 -11.07 -6.92 -14.06
N TYR A 303 -11.25 -7.10 -12.77
CA TYR A 303 -11.41 -6.02 -11.80
C TYR A 303 -10.05 -5.63 -11.24
N ASP A 304 -9.80 -4.33 -11.18
CA ASP A 304 -8.71 -3.73 -10.43
C ASP A 304 -9.30 -3.05 -9.20
N VAL A 305 -8.89 -3.50 -8.03
CA VAL A 305 -9.44 -3.06 -6.74
C VAL A 305 -8.34 -2.32 -6.00
N GLU A 306 -8.35 -1.00 -6.12
CA GLU A 306 -7.43 -0.12 -5.42
C GLU A 306 -7.89 0.02 -3.96
N THR A 307 -6.95 -0.16 -3.05
CA THR A 307 -7.17 0.02 -1.62
C THR A 307 -6.51 1.31 -1.17
N GLY A 308 -7.28 2.16 -0.50
CA GLY A 308 -6.77 3.42 0.03
C GLY A 308 -5.65 3.22 1.06
N SER A 309 -4.89 4.28 1.30
CA SER A 309 -3.87 4.27 2.35
C SER A 309 -4.50 4.40 3.74
N THR A 310 -3.94 3.68 4.71
CA THR A 310 -4.29 3.90 6.12
C THR A 310 -3.82 5.27 6.66
N LEU A 311 -2.95 5.99 5.93
CA LEU A 311 -2.35 7.26 6.34
C LEU A 311 -2.94 8.50 5.66
N ASN A 312 -3.75 8.33 4.61
CA ASN A 312 -4.43 9.44 3.93
C ASN A 312 -5.93 9.31 4.17
N TYR A 313 -6.61 10.41 4.49
CA TYR A 313 -8.07 10.40 4.62
C TYR A 313 -8.70 9.82 3.34
N PRO A 314 -9.64 8.85 3.43
CA PRO A 314 -10.42 8.44 4.61
C PRO A 314 -9.77 7.40 5.57
N CYS A 315 -8.48 7.12 5.43
CA CYS A 315 -7.69 6.20 6.27
C CYS A 315 -8.27 4.79 6.27
N THR A 316 -8.45 4.25 5.06
CA THR A 316 -9.19 3.00 4.85
C THR A 316 -8.30 1.78 4.63
N TYR A 317 -8.90 0.62 4.85
CA TYR A 317 -8.51 -0.67 4.30
C TYR A 317 -9.81 -1.40 3.91
N ARG A 318 -9.73 -2.51 3.17
CA ARG A 318 -10.94 -3.24 2.70
C ARG A 318 -11.10 -4.56 3.44
N MET A 319 -12.35 -4.94 3.71
CA MET A 319 -12.73 -6.31 4.10
C MET A 319 -13.49 -6.97 2.96
N LEU A 320 -12.93 -8.05 2.42
CA LEU A 320 -13.50 -8.91 1.40
C LEU A 320 -14.06 -10.18 2.02
N THR A 321 -15.27 -10.58 1.62
CA THR A 321 -15.84 -11.91 1.87
C THR A 321 -16.08 -12.64 0.55
N ILE A 322 -15.50 -13.82 0.40
CA ILE A 322 -15.64 -14.67 -0.78
C ILE A 322 -16.63 -15.81 -0.49
N LYS A 323 -17.73 -15.87 -1.24
CA LYS A 323 -18.73 -16.95 -1.19
C LYS A 323 -18.98 -17.48 -2.60
N GLY A 324 -18.35 -18.59 -2.94
CA GLY A 324 -18.39 -19.13 -4.29
C GLY A 324 -17.79 -18.14 -5.30
N HIS A 325 -18.59 -17.66 -6.23
CA HIS A 325 -18.19 -16.65 -7.23
C HIS A 325 -18.54 -15.21 -6.83
N LYS A 326 -19.10 -14.98 -5.64
CA LYS A 326 -19.45 -13.65 -5.13
C LYS A 326 -18.38 -13.11 -4.18
N TYR A 327 -17.91 -11.90 -4.46
CA TYR A 327 -16.84 -11.21 -3.76
C TYR A 327 -17.42 -9.91 -3.22
N SER A 328 -17.72 -9.87 -1.92
CA SER A 328 -18.36 -8.71 -1.28
C SER A 328 -17.33 -7.90 -0.52
N PHE A 329 -17.23 -6.61 -0.84
CA PHE A 329 -16.31 -5.65 -0.23
C PHE A 329 -17.05 -4.73 0.73
N SER A 330 -16.30 -4.25 1.73
CA SER A 330 -16.70 -3.15 2.59
C SER A 330 -15.47 -2.38 3.04
N PRO A 331 -15.49 -1.04 3.03
CA PRO A 331 -14.40 -0.26 3.58
C PRO A 331 -14.38 -0.41 5.11
N GLN A 332 -13.19 -0.25 5.68
CA GLN A 332 -12.93 -0.26 7.11
C GLN A 332 -11.98 0.89 7.41
N THR A 333 -12.12 1.54 8.57
CA THR A 333 -11.19 2.58 9.02
C THR A 333 -10.57 2.20 10.37
N THR A 334 -9.46 2.82 10.73
CA THR A 334 -8.85 2.66 12.07
C THR A 334 -8.93 3.95 12.90
N THR A 335 -9.48 5.03 12.33
CA THR A 335 -9.54 6.37 12.93
C THR A 335 -10.24 6.39 14.30
N ASP A 336 -11.26 5.56 14.50
CA ASP A 336 -11.98 5.44 15.79
C ASP A 336 -11.11 4.88 16.94
N LEU A 337 -10.01 4.21 16.64
CA LEU A 337 -9.08 3.67 17.64
C LEU A 337 -7.93 4.64 17.95
N MET A 338 -7.84 5.74 17.22
CA MET A 338 -6.78 6.74 17.38
C MET A 338 -7.20 7.81 18.39
N PRO A 339 -6.26 8.35 19.18
CA PRO A 339 -6.56 9.45 20.10
C PRO A 339 -6.93 10.73 19.35
N SER A 340 -7.66 11.62 20.04
CA SER A 340 -7.90 12.96 19.55
C SER A 340 -6.60 13.74 19.36
N VAL A 341 -6.52 14.51 18.28
CA VAL A 341 -5.38 15.38 17.94
C VAL A 341 -5.89 16.81 17.85
N MET A 342 -5.21 17.74 18.52
CA MET A 342 -5.59 19.17 18.57
C MET A 342 -7.06 19.41 18.95
N GLY A 343 -7.61 18.61 19.87
CA GLY A 343 -9.00 18.72 20.32
C GLY A 343 -10.06 18.22 19.33
N MET A 344 -9.64 17.65 18.20
CA MET A 344 -10.51 17.03 17.20
C MET A 344 -10.43 15.50 17.30
N ASN A 345 -11.50 14.79 16.93
CA ASN A 345 -11.37 13.35 16.69
C ASN A 345 -10.41 13.11 15.51
N PHE A 346 -9.79 11.93 15.48
CA PHE A 346 -8.72 11.66 14.53
C PHE A 346 -9.18 11.73 13.06
N ASP A 347 -10.42 11.30 12.78
CA ASP A 347 -11.02 11.36 11.44
C ASP A 347 -11.14 12.81 10.91
N THR A 348 -11.67 13.70 11.76
CA THR A 348 -11.79 15.14 11.46
C THR A 348 -10.41 15.76 11.25
N TYR A 349 -9.44 15.39 12.09
CA TYR A 349 -8.06 15.84 11.94
C TYR A 349 -7.45 15.37 10.62
N ALA A 350 -7.56 14.08 10.29
CA ALA A 350 -7.05 13.48 9.05
C ALA A 350 -7.64 14.18 7.82
N LYS A 351 -8.96 14.44 7.83
CA LYS A 351 -9.64 15.17 6.76
C LYS A 351 -9.11 16.58 6.60
N ALA A 352 -8.95 17.32 7.70
CA ALA A 352 -8.43 18.67 7.68
C ALA A 352 -6.95 18.73 7.24
N PHE A 353 -6.14 17.77 7.69
CA PHE A 353 -4.74 17.62 7.31
C PHE A 353 -4.60 17.41 5.80
N LEU A 354 -5.31 16.43 5.23
CA LEU A 354 -5.26 16.17 3.79
C LEU A 354 -5.79 17.37 2.99
N SER A 355 -6.88 17.99 3.45
CA SER A 355 -7.47 19.16 2.79
C SER A 355 -6.48 20.31 2.65
N ALA A 356 -5.75 20.62 3.72
CA ALA A 356 -4.76 21.70 3.73
C ALA A 356 -3.59 21.42 2.78
N HIS A 357 -3.11 20.18 2.72
CA HIS A 357 -2.03 19.79 1.81
C HIS A 357 -2.47 19.87 0.35
N LEU A 358 -3.66 19.38 0.03
CA LEU A 358 -4.18 19.36 -1.33
C LEU A 358 -4.45 20.76 -1.88
N ASP A 359 -4.87 21.73 -1.05
CA ASP A 359 -5.02 23.12 -1.50
C ASP A 359 -3.66 23.70 -1.99
N GLY A 360 -2.58 23.45 -1.24
CA GLY A 360 -1.23 23.85 -1.64
C GLY A 360 -0.74 23.11 -2.88
N TYR A 361 -0.95 21.78 -2.93
CA TYR A 361 -0.58 20.93 -4.05
C TYR A 361 -1.26 21.35 -5.35
N PHE A 362 -2.59 21.50 -5.36
CA PHE A 362 -3.32 21.87 -6.57
C PHE A 362 -3.05 23.32 -6.98
N ALA A 363 -2.85 24.26 -6.04
CA ALA A 363 -2.42 25.61 -6.39
C ALA A 363 -1.06 25.59 -7.11
N TYR A 364 -0.12 24.78 -6.63
CA TYR A 364 1.18 24.57 -7.28
C TYR A 364 1.04 23.93 -8.66
N LEU A 365 0.31 22.81 -8.79
CA LEU A 365 0.11 22.12 -10.07
C LEU A 365 -0.55 23.02 -11.11
N LEU A 366 -1.63 23.71 -10.75
CA LEU A 366 -2.33 24.60 -11.65
C LEU A 366 -1.41 25.72 -12.15
N THR A 367 -0.59 26.28 -11.26
CA THR A 367 0.36 27.34 -11.62
C THR A 367 1.50 26.81 -12.49
N MET A 368 2.21 25.79 -12.01
CA MET A 368 3.49 25.36 -12.57
C MET A 368 3.34 24.37 -13.73
N ALA A 369 2.38 23.47 -13.65
CA ALA A 369 2.18 22.44 -14.68
C ALA A 369 1.15 22.87 -15.73
N LYS A 370 0.19 23.72 -15.37
CA LYS A 370 -0.91 24.13 -16.27
C LYS A 370 -0.89 25.62 -16.66
N GLY A 371 0.04 26.42 -16.13
CA GLY A 371 0.20 27.82 -16.52
C GLY A 371 -0.94 28.75 -16.07
N VAL A 372 -1.75 28.32 -15.10
CA VAL A 372 -2.85 29.13 -14.54
C VAL A 372 -2.24 30.26 -13.69
N PRO A 373 -2.68 31.52 -13.85
CA PRO A 373 -2.19 32.61 -12.99
C PRO A 373 -2.44 32.31 -11.50
N SER A 374 -1.47 32.61 -10.64
CA SER A 374 -1.46 32.18 -9.23
C SER A 374 -2.71 32.58 -8.43
N SER A 375 -3.31 33.74 -8.73
CA SER A 375 -4.56 34.18 -8.12
C SER A 375 -5.74 33.25 -8.44
N TYR A 376 -5.84 32.80 -9.70
CA TYR A 376 -6.86 31.85 -10.13
C TYR A 376 -6.53 30.44 -9.63
N ALA A 377 -5.27 30.03 -9.66
CA ALA A 377 -4.84 28.72 -9.15
C ALA A 377 -5.22 28.54 -7.67
N THR A 378 -4.99 29.57 -6.84
CA THR A 378 -5.39 29.56 -5.43
C THR A 378 -6.92 29.49 -5.27
N GLN A 379 -7.67 30.17 -6.14
CA GLN A 379 -9.14 30.15 -6.12
C GLN A 379 -9.70 28.79 -6.55
N PHE A 380 -9.06 28.11 -7.50
CA PHE A 380 -9.56 26.86 -8.07
C PHE A 380 -9.06 25.62 -7.33
N ALA A 381 -7.93 25.70 -6.62
CA ALA A 381 -7.37 24.56 -5.89
C ALA A 381 -8.39 23.83 -4.98
N PRO A 382 -9.27 24.52 -4.23
CA PRO A 382 -10.30 23.86 -3.45
C PRO A 382 -11.29 23.00 -4.26
N TRP A 383 -11.50 23.30 -5.55
CA TRP A 383 -12.37 22.52 -6.44
C TRP A 383 -11.72 21.17 -6.78
N TYR A 384 -10.44 21.19 -7.15
CA TYR A 384 -9.67 19.97 -7.43
C TYR A 384 -9.45 19.14 -6.18
N ARG A 385 -9.16 19.77 -5.03
CA ARG A 385 -9.14 19.10 -3.73
C ARG A 385 -10.44 18.35 -3.48
N ALA A 386 -11.59 19.00 -3.69
CA ALA A 386 -12.89 18.38 -3.42
C ALA A 386 -13.14 17.17 -4.33
N GLY A 387 -12.80 17.26 -5.62
CA GLY A 387 -12.86 16.13 -6.54
C GLY A 387 -11.93 15.00 -6.13
N PHE A 388 -10.64 15.29 -5.92
CA PHE A 388 -9.66 14.28 -5.53
C PHE A 388 -10.03 13.58 -4.21
N MET A 389 -10.50 14.33 -3.21
CA MET A 389 -10.96 13.73 -1.96
C MET A 389 -12.23 12.90 -2.14
N ALA A 390 -13.11 13.25 -3.08
CA ALA A 390 -14.25 12.39 -3.43
C ALA A 390 -13.76 11.07 -4.02
N HIS A 391 -12.81 11.12 -4.95
CA HIS A 391 -12.20 9.92 -5.52
C HIS A 391 -11.51 9.04 -4.48
N CYS A 392 -10.75 9.62 -3.54
CA CYS A 392 -10.16 8.85 -2.45
C CYS A 392 -11.21 8.19 -1.52
N MET A 393 -12.41 8.75 -1.41
CA MET A 393 -13.52 8.16 -0.64
C MET A 393 -14.27 7.06 -1.41
N GLY A 394 -14.20 7.05 -2.75
CA GLY A 394 -15.01 6.21 -3.63
C GLY A 394 -16.49 6.61 -3.66
N ASP A 395 -17.23 6.01 -4.59
CA ASP A 395 -18.62 6.27 -4.94
C ASP A 395 -18.88 7.76 -5.23
N GLU A 396 -18.04 8.36 -6.08
CA GLU A 396 -18.01 9.81 -6.29
C GLU A 396 -19.35 10.33 -6.80
N SER A 397 -19.82 11.37 -6.11
CA SER A 397 -21.07 12.04 -6.46
C SER A 397 -20.78 13.52 -6.72
N PRO A 398 -20.86 13.98 -7.98
CA PRO A 398 -20.67 15.38 -8.33
C PRO A 398 -21.48 16.33 -7.46
N THR A 399 -20.83 17.38 -6.98
CA THR A 399 -21.52 18.45 -6.25
C THR A 399 -22.40 19.28 -7.19
N SER A 400 -23.40 19.99 -6.64
CA SER A 400 -24.26 20.91 -7.41
C SER A 400 -23.48 22.00 -8.15
N ASP A 401 -22.28 22.31 -7.67
CA ASP A 401 -21.47 23.43 -8.17
C ASP A 401 -20.56 23.02 -9.33
N LEU A 402 -20.39 21.72 -9.60
CA LEU A 402 -19.44 21.21 -10.60
C LEU A 402 -19.71 21.79 -12.00
N ALA A 403 -20.97 21.96 -12.38
CA ALA A 403 -21.34 22.56 -13.66
C ALA A 403 -20.87 24.02 -13.79
N THR A 404 -21.05 24.81 -12.73
CA THR A 404 -20.60 26.21 -12.69
C THR A 404 -19.08 26.31 -12.64
N GLN A 405 -18.41 25.44 -11.87
CA GLN A 405 -16.95 25.35 -11.83
C GLN A 405 -16.37 25.00 -13.20
N THR A 406 -16.95 23.99 -13.87
CA THR A 406 -16.59 23.57 -15.23
C THR A 406 -16.75 24.70 -16.25
N ALA A 407 -17.88 25.42 -16.21
CA ALA A 407 -18.09 26.56 -17.08
C ALA A 407 -17.07 27.68 -16.86
N THR A 408 -16.69 27.93 -15.60
CA THR A 408 -15.66 28.91 -15.23
C THR A 408 -14.29 28.50 -15.77
N LEU A 409 -13.92 27.23 -15.63
CA LEU A 409 -12.64 26.71 -16.14
C LEU A 409 -12.59 26.75 -17.67
N ASN A 410 -13.66 26.39 -18.36
CA ASN A 410 -13.73 26.43 -19.84
C ASN A 410 -13.61 27.86 -20.40
N ALA A 411 -14.07 28.86 -19.66
CA ALA A 411 -13.91 30.26 -20.06
C ALA A 411 -12.45 30.73 -19.97
N LEU A 412 -11.65 30.16 -19.05
CA LEU A 412 -10.24 30.46 -18.87
C LEU A 412 -9.33 29.60 -19.78
N ASP A 413 -9.70 28.33 -19.94
CA ASP A 413 -9.01 27.33 -20.74
C ASP A 413 -9.96 26.74 -21.79
N PRO A 414 -10.04 27.34 -22.99
CA PRO A 414 -10.90 26.84 -24.07
C PRO A 414 -10.52 25.44 -24.58
N SER A 415 -9.35 24.90 -24.22
CA SER A 415 -8.98 23.52 -24.58
C SER A 415 -9.78 22.48 -23.78
N GLY A 416 -10.37 22.88 -22.65
CA GLY A 416 -11.13 22.01 -21.76
C GLY A 416 -10.25 21.08 -20.91
N GLN A 417 -8.93 21.27 -20.88
CA GLN A 417 -8.04 20.41 -20.11
C GLN A 417 -8.29 20.57 -18.60
N LEU A 418 -8.41 21.80 -18.11
CA LEU A 418 -8.64 22.08 -16.69
C LEU A 418 -9.97 21.49 -16.20
N SER A 419 -11.05 21.76 -16.92
CA SER A 419 -12.37 21.21 -16.59
C SER A 419 -12.43 19.70 -16.73
N GLY A 420 -11.73 19.13 -17.72
CA GLY A 420 -11.61 17.70 -17.91
C GLY A 420 -10.97 17.00 -16.71
N ILE A 421 -9.86 17.53 -16.18
CA ILE A 421 -9.21 16.98 -14.99
C ILE A 421 -10.14 17.06 -13.78
N LEU A 422 -10.78 18.22 -13.55
CA LEU A 422 -11.71 18.38 -12.44
C LEU A 422 -12.88 17.38 -12.55
N GLY A 423 -13.46 17.25 -13.74
CA GLY A 423 -14.55 16.32 -14.00
C GLY A 423 -14.15 14.86 -13.82
N ALA A 424 -12.91 14.49 -14.19
CA ALA A 424 -12.41 13.12 -14.06
C ALA A 424 -12.42 12.64 -12.61
N PHE A 425 -12.00 13.48 -11.64
CA PHE A 425 -12.05 13.13 -10.22
C PHE A 425 -13.47 12.98 -9.64
N TRP A 426 -14.50 13.42 -10.37
CA TRP A 426 -15.89 13.27 -9.95
C TRP A 426 -16.62 12.15 -10.70
N THR A 427 -15.92 11.40 -11.55
CA THR A 427 -16.52 10.40 -12.43
C THR A 427 -16.16 8.99 -11.98
N ASP A 428 -17.08 8.34 -11.28
CA ASP A 428 -17.04 6.90 -11.00
C ASP A 428 -17.15 6.11 -12.33
N ILE A 429 -16.18 5.24 -12.59
CA ILE A 429 -16.10 4.42 -13.81
C ILE A 429 -16.87 3.09 -13.66
N ASN A 430 -18.19 3.22 -13.52
CA ASN A 430 -19.22 2.18 -13.66
C ASN A 430 -19.16 1.00 -12.66
N THR A 431 -18.39 1.09 -11.57
CA THR A 431 -18.36 0.03 -10.56
C THR A 431 -18.36 0.67 -9.17
N PRO A 432 -19.36 0.39 -8.32
CA PRO A 432 -19.37 0.92 -6.97
C PRO A 432 -18.12 0.49 -6.19
N ASP A 433 -17.59 1.39 -5.38
CA ASP A 433 -16.28 1.24 -4.76
C ASP A 433 -16.36 0.65 -3.37
N ASN A 434 -17.28 1.16 -2.54
CA ASN A 434 -17.24 0.88 -1.11
C ASN A 434 -17.91 -0.45 -0.76
N THR A 435 -19.25 -0.44 -0.72
CA THR A 435 -20.05 -1.62 -0.37
C THR A 435 -20.62 -2.21 -1.63
N VAL A 436 -19.88 -3.15 -2.21
CA VAL A 436 -20.21 -3.77 -3.50
C VAL A 436 -20.02 -5.28 -3.43
N THR A 437 -20.85 -6.01 -4.18
CA THR A 437 -20.64 -7.43 -4.45
C THR A 437 -20.34 -7.65 -5.93
N LEU A 438 -19.12 -8.11 -6.23
CA LEU A 438 -18.71 -8.51 -7.57
C LEU A 438 -19.04 -9.99 -7.79
N ASP A 439 -19.66 -10.31 -8.91
CA ASP A 439 -19.86 -11.68 -9.38
C ASP A 439 -18.78 -12.05 -10.39
N LEU A 440 -17.74 -12.75 -9.95
CA LEU A 440 -16.62 -13.15 -10.80
C LEU A 440 -16.98 -14.25 -11.82
N LYS A 441 -18.22 -14.75 -11.84
CA LYS A 441 -18.72 -15.59 -12.92
C LYS A 441 -19.23 -14.74 -14.09
N THR A 442 -19.93 -13.65 -13.82
CA THR A 442 -20.63 -12.84 -14.83
C THR A 442 -19.98 -11.49 -15.13
N GLY A 443 -19.14 -10.96 -14.24
CA GLY A 443 -18.59 -9.60 -14.35
C GLY A 443 -19.57 -8.50 -13.94
N ALA A 444 -20.62 -8.85 -13.19
CA ALA A 444 -21.60 -7.90 -12.66
C ALA A 444 -21.20 -7.41 -11.25
N ALA A 445 -21.58 -6.17 -10.94
CA ALA A 445 -21.45 -5.56 -9.63
C ALA A 445 -22.85 -5.22 -9.09
N TYR A 446 -23.06 -5.41 -7.78
CA TYR A 446 -24.35 -5.22 -7.09
C TYR A 446 -24.20 -4.55 -5.74
#